data_AF-A0A815L6X1-F1
#
_entry.id   AF-A0A815L6X1-F1
#
_cell.length_a   1.000
_cell.length_b   1.000
_cell.length_c   1.000
_cell.angle_alpha   90.00
_cell.angle_beta   90.00
_cell.angle_gamma   90.00
#
_symmetry.space_group_name_H-M   'P 1'
#
loop_
_entity.id
_entity.type
_entity.pdbx_description
1 polymer ?
#
loop_
_entity_poly.entity_id
_entity_poly.type
_entity_poly.pdbx_seq_one_letter_code
_entity_poly.pdbx_strand_id
1 'polypeptide(L)'
;MASSSQTCAVSECKRSSRALCNCCQQYLCRDHLKQHDDLIDAQLPYLADQINALSDQFNNSTLLESSGLTELNRWREDAHKTVDQFYERKCQQFRQVVQERQNKQRKELDRMRSNMNELVREQEATQVQINSMTESIRSFEQDINNLQHVHFNINPLVIDDNLISIPQETTSRDLLHEPPQHQTMQSTSNIVSNNDRHLPANQKRNPSFPDKFNSKSIKLTRWEIEEQGNGITDAMRVNILNMISTAIDTHGISQIRNIAKDIKNWLDETHGKSWIVEIGNARNYQPSHARFGSKYLKIQEIRLGWTIIIFKETAS
;
A
#
# COMPACT_ATOMS: atom_id res chain seq x y z
N MET A 1 -37.60 -78.14 2.60
CA MET A 1 -37.00 -76.80 2.57
C MET A 1 -38.15 -75.79 2.59
N ALA A 2 -38.44 -75.21 3.75
CA ALA A 2 -39.52 -74.25 3.90
C ALA A 2 -39.02 -72.89 3.42
N SER A 3 -39.48 -72.45 2.24
CA SER A 3 -39.31 -71.06 1.79
C SER A 3 -40.20 -70.20 2.67
N SER A 4 -39.66 -69.71 3.80
CA SER A 4 -40.30 -68.70 4.63
C SER A 4 -40.45 -67.43 3.80
N SER A 5 -41.65 -67.21 3.26
CA SER A 5 -42.00 -65.97 2.59
C SER A 5 -41.94 -64.85 3.62
N GLN A 6 -40.86 -64.06 3.62
CA GLN A 6 -40.77 -62.89 4.48
C GLN A 6 -41.90 -61.93 4.15
N THR A 7 -42.60 -61.46 5.17
CA THR A 7 -43.68 -60.48 5.04
C THR A 7 -43.11 -59.07 4.90
N CYS A 8 -43.87 -58.18 4.30
CA CYS A 8 -43.51 -56.76 4.23
C CYS A 8 -43.32 -56.17 5.64
N ALA A 9 -42.27 -55.36 5.84
CA ALA A 9 -41.91 -54.77 7.12
C ALA A 9 -42.87 -53.66 7.59
N VAL A 10 -43.66 -53.09 6.68
CA VAL A 10 -44.70 -52.10 7.01
C VAL A 10 -45.82 -52.79 7.80
N SER A 11 -46.09 -52.30 9.01
CA SER A 11 -47.17 -52.78 9.88
C SER A 11 -48.51 -52.73 9.13
N GLU A 12 -49.34 -53.77 9.30
CA GLU A 12 -50.63 -53.98 8.61
C GLU A 12 -50.54 -54.46 7.15
N CYS A 13 -49.35 -54.53 6.54
CA CYS A 13 -49.18 -55.08 5.20
C CYS A 13 -49.10 -56.61 5.20
N LYS A 14 -50.17 -57.29 4.77
CA LYS A 14 -50.21 -58.77 4.66
C LYS A 14 -49.50 -59.34 3.42
N ARG A 15 -48.87 -58.50 2.60
CA ARG A 15 -48.23 -58.93 1.34
C ARG A 15 -46.85 -59.52 1.61
N SER A 16 -46.45 -60.52 0.82
CA SER A 16 -45.08 -61.02 0.84
C SER A 16 -44.12 -59.93 0.36
N SER A 17 -42.98 -59.81 1.04
CA SER A 17 -41.88 -59.00 0.56
C SER A 17 -41.42 -59.49 -0.81
N ARG A 18 -41.00 -58.55 -1.66
CA ARG A 18 -40.44 -58.84 -2.99
C ARG A 18 -39.00 -58.39 -3.14
N ALA A 19 -38.54 -57.50 -2.28
CA ALA A 19 -37.16 -57.02 -2.27
C ALA A 19 -36.77 -56.50 -0.88
N LEU A 20 -35.48 -56.54 -0.59
CA LEU A 20 -34.86 -55.85 0.53
C LEU A 20 -34.44 -54.46 0.06
N CYS A 21 -34.87 -53.41 0.75
CA CYS A 21 -34.35 -52.07 0.49
C CYS A 21 -32.92 -51.98 1.03
N ASN A 22 -31.95 -51.70 0.19
CA ASN A 22 -30.54 -51.60 0.60
C ASN A 22 -30.26 -50.38 1.49
N CYS A 23 -31.08 -49.34 1.41
CA CYS A 23 -30.90 -48.10 2.18
C CYS A 23 -31.25 -48.28 3.66
N CYS A 24 -32.36 -48.97 3.96
CA CYS A 24 -32.86 -49.14 5.32
C CYS A 24 -32.84 -50.60 5.82
N GLN A 25 -32.38 -51.53 4.98
CA GLN A 25 -32.32 -52.97 5.26
C GLN A 25 -33.69 -53.57 5.65
N GLN A 26 -34.77 -53.03 5.08
CA GLN A 26 -36.14 -53.49 5.33
C GLN A 26 -36.71 -54.29 4.15
N TYR A 27 -37.36 -55.41 4.45
CA TYR A 27 -38.04 -56.25 3.45
C TYR A 27 -39.37 -55.62 3.07
N LEU A 28 -39.50 -55.11 1.84
CA LEU A 28 -40.69 -54.39 1.38
C LEU A 28 -41.40 -55.15 0.27
N CYS A 29 -42.74 -55.03 0.21
CA CYS A 29 -43.48 -55.44 -0.98
C CYS A 29 -43.31 -54.37 -2.08
N ARG A 30 -43.63 -54.72 -3.34
CA ARG A 30 -43.42 -53.83 -4.49
C ARG A 30 -44.02 -52.43 -4.30
N ASP A 31 -45.22 -52.35 -3.75
CA ASP A 31 -45.93 -51.08 -3.61
C ASP A 31 -45.33 -50.21 -2.50
N HIS A 32 -44.91 -50.80 -1.37
CA HIS A 32 -44.23 -50.07 -0.30
C HIS A 32 -42.79 -49.73 -0.64
N LEU A 33 -42.11 -50.53 -1.46
CA LEU A 33 -40.80 -50.16 -2.00
C LEU A 33 -40.91 -48.93 -2.90
N LYS A 34 -41.90 -48.92 -3.80
CA LYS A 34 -42.17 -47.75 -4.65
C LYS A 34 -42.51 -46.51 -3.81
N GLN A 35 -43.41 -46.62 -2.84
CA GLN A 35 -43.73 -45.50 -1.94
C GLN A 35 -42.52 -45.03 -1.13
N HIS A 36 -41.66 -45.95 -0.71
CA HIS A 36 -40.42 -45.62 0.00
C HIS A 36 -39.44 -44.85 -0.90
N ASP A 37 -39.27 -45.27 -2.15
CA ASP A 37 -38.44 -44.55 -3.13
C ASP A 37 -39.06 -43.17 -3.45
N ASP A 38 -40.38 -43.10 -3.66
CA ASP A 38 -41.12 -41.85 -3.88
C ASP A 38 -40.95 -40.87 -2.68
N LEU A 39 -40.90 -41.36 -1.44
CA LEU A 39 -40.68 -40.56 -0.23
C LEU A 39 -39.23 -40.07 -0.10
N ILE A 40 -38.25 -40.83 -0.59
CA ILE A 40 -36.85 -40.40 -0.63
C ILE A 40 -36.68 -39.32 -1.70
N ASP A 41 -37.23 -39.55 -2.89
CA ASP A 41 -37.17 -38.59 -4.00
C ASP A 41 -37.90 -37.28 -3.66
N ALA A 42 -38.97 -37.35 -2.87
CA ALA A 42 -39.70 -36.17 -2.38
C ALA A 42 -38.86 -35.28 -1.43
N GLN A 43 -37.75 -35.77 -0.85
CA GLN A 43 -36.85 -34.95 -0.02
C GLN A 43 -35.84 -34.15 -0.85
N LEU A 44 -35.55 -34.59 -2.09
CA LEU A 44 -34.56 -33.93 -2.95
C LEU A 44 -34.91 -32.46 -3.26
N PRO A 45 -36.17 -32.08 -3.56
CA PRO A 45 -36.54 -30.68 -3.76
C PRO A 45 -36.25 -29.82 -2.52
N TYR A 46 -36.57 -30.30 -1.33
CA TYR A 46 -36.34 -29.56 -0.09
C TYR A 46 -34.84 -29.35 0.21
N LEU A 47 -34.01 -30.36 -0.07
CA LEU A 47 -32.55 -30.22 0.04
C LEU A 47 -31.98 -29.28 -1.02
N ALA A 48 -32.48 -29.34 -2.24
CA ALA A 48 -32.09 -28.41 -3.31
C ALA A 48 -32.45 -26.96 -2.92
N ASP A 49 -33.65 -26.74 -2.37
CA ASP A 49 -34.09 -25.43 -1.90
C ASP A 49 -33.22 -24.92 -0.74
N GLN A 50 -32.81 -25.78 0.19
CA GLN A 50 -31.86 -25.40 1.25
C GLN A 50 -30.48 -25.03 0.71
N ILE A 51 -29.95 -25.82 -0.24
CA ILE A 51 -28.66 -25.53 -0.88
C ILE A 51 -28.75 -24.20 -1.64
N ASN A 52 -29.83 -23.97 -2.36
CA ASN A 52 -30.07 -22.72 -3.07
C ASN A 52 -30.18 -21.55 -2.10
N ALA A 53 -30.90 -21.69 -0.99
CA ALA A 53 -30.99 -20.66 0.04
C ALA A 53 -29.63 -20.33 0.68
N LEU A 54 -28.80 -21.35 0.95
CA LEU A 54 -27.44 -21.16 1.45
C LEU A 54 -26.52 -20.52 0.41
N SER A 55 -26.65 -20.92 -0.86
CA SER A 55 -25.93 -20.33 -1.99
C SER A 55 -26.31 -18.86 -2.17
N ASP A 56 -27.60 -18.54 -2.12
CA ASP A 56 -28.10 -17.17 -2.20
C ASP A 56 -27.64 -16.35 -1.00
N GLN A 57 -27.64 -16.90 0.21
CA GLN A 57 -27.08 -16.23 1.38
C GLN A 57 -25.59 -15.96 1.21
N PHE A 58 -24.82 -16.94 0.73
CA PHE A 58 -23.39 -16.79 0.49
C PHE A 58 -23.11 -15.72 -0.59
N ASN A 59 -23.82 -15.78 -1.72
CA ASN A 59 -23.68 -14.85 -2.84
C ASN A 59 -24.13 -13.42 -2.48
N ASN A 60 -25.16 -13.28 -1.64
CA ASN A 60 -25.63 -11.97 -1.17
C ASN A 60 -24.83 -11.45 0.02
N SER A 61 -24.03 -12.30 0.66
CA SER A 61 -23.21 -11.87 1.78
C SER A 61 -22.00 -11.09 1.28
N THR A 62 -22.05 -9.77 1.43
CA THR A 62 -20.92 -8.85 1.16
C THR A 62 -19.82 -8.97 2.24
N LEU A 63 -19.69 -10.16 2.83
CA LEU A 63 -19.17 -10.39 4.18
C LEU A 63 -17.65 -10.30 4.31
N LEU A 64 -16.88 -10.38 3.21
CA LEU A 64 -15.42 -10.47 3.30
C LEU A 64 -14.66 -9.24 2.79
N GLU A 65 -15.17 -8.51 1.80
CA GLU A 65 -14.39 -7.41 1.22
C GLU A 65 -14.52 -6.09 2.00
N SER A 66 -15.68 -5.81 2.61
CA SER A 66 -15.97 -4.46 3.12
C SER A 66 -15.27 -4.12 4.44
N SER A 67 -15.23 -5.03 5.41
CA SER A 67 -14.68 -4.74 6.75
C SER A 67 -13.15 -4.67 6.75
N GLY A 68 -12.48 -5.68 6.18
CA GLY A 68 -11.01 -5.72 6.12
C GLY A 68 -10.41 -4.57 5.30
N LEU A 69 -11.02 -4.22 4.16
CA LEU A 69 -10.59 -3.05 3.38
C LEU A 69 -10.82 -1.74 4.12
N THR A 70 -11.91 -1.62 4.88
CA THR A 70 -12.17 -0.43 5.69
C THR A 70 -11.12 -0.26 6.79
N GLU A 71 -10.74 -1.35 7.47
CA GLU A 71 -9.66 -1.31 8.46
C GLU A 71 -8.31 -0.96 7.85
N LEU A 72 -8.00 -1.52 6.68
CA LEU A 72 -6.77 -1.21 5.95
C LEU A 72 -6.73 0.25 5.47
N ASN A 73 -7.86 0.78 4.99
CA ASN A 73 -7.98 2.19 4.62
C ASN A 73 -7.80 3.11 5.82
N ARG A 74 -8.40 2.77 6.97
CA ARG A 74 -8.20 3.52 8.22
C ARG A 74 -6.74 3.49 8.65
N TRP A 75 -6.09 2.32 8.62
CA TRP A 75 -4.67 2.18 8.93
C TRP A 75 -3.81 3.07 8.02
N ARG A 76 -4.09 3.11 6.70
CA ARG A 76 -3.40 3.97 5.74
C ARG A 76 -3.56 5.45 6.10
N GLU A 77 -4.77 5.89 6.40
CA GLU A 77 -5.08 7.28 6.76
C GLU A 77 -4.36 7.71 8.06
N ASP A 78 -4.41 6.85 9.08
CA ASP A 78 -3.73 7.08 10.35
C ASP A 78 -2.21 7.11 10.21
N ALA A 79 -1.65 6.24 9.36
CA ALA A 79 -0.22 6.23 9.05
C ALA A 79 0.22 7.53 8.37
N HIS A 80 -0.51 7.98 7.35
CA HIS A 80 -0.23 9.26 6.68
C HIS A 80 -0.28 10.43 7.66
N LYS A 81 -1.33 10.50 8.48
CA LYS A 81 -1.47 11.53 9.51
C LYS A 81 -0.31 11.53 10.49
N THR A 82 0.15 10.35 10.90
CA THR A 82 1.30 10.19 11.81
C THR A 82 2.59 10.70 11.17
N VAL A 83 2.82 10.39 9.89
CA VAL A 83 3.98 10.87 9.13
C VAL A 83 3.94 12.39 8.99
N ASP A 84 2.79 12.96 8.66
CA ASP A 84 2.64 14.42 8.51
C ASP A 84 2.88 15.15 9.83
N GLN A 85 2.33 14.64 10.95
CA GLN A 85 2.59 15.19 12.28
C GLN A 85 4.06 15.11 12.68
N PHE A 86 4.74 14.02 12.33
CA PHE A 86 6.17 13.90 12.56
C PHE A 86 6.96 14.92 11.73
N TYR A 87 6.63 15.06 10.44
CA TYR A 87 7.23 16.02 9.54
C TYR A 87 7.07 17.45 10.07
N GLU A 88 5.85 17.87 10.43
CA GLU A 88 5.61 19.25 10.88
C GLU A 88 6.37 19.56 12.18
N ARG A 89 6.44 18.60 13.12
CA ARG A 89 7.27 18.73 14.33
C ARG A 89 8.74 18.92 13.97
N LYS A 90 9.26 18.18 12.99
CA LYS A 90 10.65 18.34 12.53
C LYS A 90 10.89 19.68 11.82
N CYS A 91 9.94 20.16 11.03
CA CYS A 91 9.98 21.51 10.46
C CYS A 91 9.99 22.60 11.53
N GLN A 92 9.20 22.45 12.59
CA GLN A 92 9.21 23.39 13.70
C GLN A 92 10.56 23.38 14.44
N GLN A 93 11.10 22.21 14.75
CA GLN A 93 12.44 22.07 15.35
C GLN A 93 13.51 22.72 14.45
N PHE A 94 13.42 22.53 13.14
CA PHE A 94 14.33 23.15 12.18
C PHE A 94 14.25 24.67 12.23
N ARG A 95 13.04 25.23 12.15
CA ARG A 95 12.83 26.68 12.22
C ARG A 95 13.41 27.27 13.51
N GLN A 96 13.25 26.58 14.64
CA GLN A 96 13.83 26.99 15.91
C GLN A 96 15.37 27.04 15.86
N VAL A 97 16.02 25.98 15.38
CA VAL A 97 17.50 25.96 15.26
C VAL A 97 18.01 27.07 14.34
N VAL A 98 17.35 27.31 13.21
CA VAL A 98 17.70 28.40 12.30
C VAL A 98 17.53 29.75 13.00
N GLN A 99 16.42 29.96 13.69
CA GLN A 99 16.13 31.21 14.40
C GLN A 99 17.13 31.46 15.53
N GLU A 100 17.49 30.44 16.31
CA GLU A 100 18.51 30.54 17.36
C GLU A 100 19.87 30.93 16.79
N ARG A 101 20.29 30.31 15.68
CA ARG A 101 21.53 30.67 14.98
C ARG A 101 21.50 32.11 14.46
N GLN A 102 20.40 32.53 13.83
CA GLN A 102 20.22 33.90 13.37
C GLN A 102 20.28 34.92 14.52
N ASN A 103 19.61 34.62 15.63
CA ASN A 103 19.63 35.46 16.83
C ASN A 103 21.03 35.57 17.43
N LYS A 104 21.80 34.47 17.46
CA LYS A 104 23.20 34.49 17.89
C LYS A 104 24.03 35.43 17.02
N GLN A 105 23.93 35.31 15.69
CA GLN A 105 24.68 36.18 14.79
C GLN A 105 24.25 37.64 14.89
N ARG A 106 22.96 37.91 15.10
CA ARG A 106 22.47 39.28 15.33
C ARG A 106 23.11 39.90 16.58
N LYS A 107 23.19 39.16 17.68
CA LYS A 107 23.84 39.63 18.92
C LYS A 107 25.33 39.90 18.73
N GLU A 108 26.04 39.07 17.97
CA GLU A 108 27.45 39.30 17.65
C GLU A 108 27.64 40.56 16.79
N LEU A 109 26.76 40.78 15.81
CA LEU A 109 26.76 42.00 15.01
C LEU A 109 26.52 43.26 15.85
N ASP A 110 25.54 43.21 16.75
CA ASP A 110 25.25 44.31 17.67
C ASP A 110 26.44 44.60 18.59
N ARG A 111 27.13 43.55 19.08
CA ARG A 111 28.36 43.69 19.87
C ARG A 111 29.49 44.36 19.09
N MET A 112 29.75 43.93 17.85
CA MET A 112 30.76 44.55 16.99
C MET A 112 30.43 46.03 16.72
N ARG A 113 29.15 46.34 16.49
CA ARG A 113 28.70 47.72 16.26
C ARG A 113 28.91 48.61 17.49
N SER A 114 28.59 48.11 18.68
CA SER A 114 28.84 48.83 19.94
C SER A 114 30.33 49.11 20.15
N ASN A 115 31.18 48.10 19.94
CA ASN A 115 32.64 48.25 20.04
C ASN A 115 33.17 49.27 19.02
N MET A 116 32.67 49.25 17.79
CA MET A 116 33.05 50.23 16.76
C MET A 116 32.63 51.66 17.16
N ASN A 117 31.41 51.84 17.67
CA ASN A 117 30.92 53.13 18.13
C ASN A 117 31.77 53.68 19.29
N GLU A 118 32.25 52.82 20.18
CA GLU A 118 33.16 53.18 21.26
C GLU A 118 34.50 53.68 20.74
N LEU A 119 35.13 52.94 19.82
CA LEU A 119 36.38 53.37 19.18
C LEU A 119 36.24 54.71 18.45
N VAL A 120 35.10 54.92 17.77
CA VAL A 120 34.80 56.20 17.09
C VAL A 120 34.62 57.33 18.09
N ARG A 121 33.94 57.09 19.23
CA ARG A 121 33.71 58.09 20.27
C ARG A 121 35.00 58.52 20.95
N GLU A 122 35.90 57.57 21.21
CA GLU A 122 37.18 57.83 21.88
C GLU A 122 38.19 58.55 20.98
N GLN A 123 38.04 58.45 19.65
CA GLN A 123 38.94 59.06 18.64
C GLN A 123 40.42 58.65 18.76
N GLU A 124 40.75 57.66 19.59
CA GLU A 124 42.12 57.18 19.85
C GLU A 124 42.24 55.66 19.57
N ALA A 125 41.70 55.19 18.44
CA ALA A 125 41.81 53.79 18.08
C ALA A 125 43.27 53.39 17.77
N THR A 126 43.79 52.40 18.52
CA THR A 126 45.10 51.81 18.27
C THR A 126 45.05 50.84 17.08
N GLN A 127 46.19 50.63 16.42
CA GLN A 127 46.30 49.66 15.31
C GLN A 127 45.90 48.23 15.75
N VAL A 128 46.15 47.87 17.00
CA VAL A 128 45.77 46.57 17.57
C VAL A 128 44.24 46.42 17.61
N GLN A 129 43.51 47.46 18.04
CA GLN A 129 42.05 47.47 18.06
C GLN A 129 41.46 47.39 16.63
N ILE A 130 42.07 48.10 15.67
CA ILE A 130 41.67 48.04 14.25
C ILE A 130 41.87 46.64 13.69
N ASN A 131 43.02 46.01 13.94
CA ASN A 131 43.31 44.65 13.48
C ASN A 131 42.33 43.63 14.09
N SER A 132 42.07 43.72 15.40
CA SER A 132 41.13 42.84 16.10
C SER A 132 39.70 42.97 15.54
N MET A 133 39.26 44.21 15.25
CA MET A 133 37.96 44.44 14.63
C MET A 133 37.90 43.86 13.21
N THR A 134 38.97 44.03 12.43
CA THR A 134 39.07 43.48 11.07
C THR A 134 38.99 41.95 11.07
N GLU A 135 39.67 41.30 12.01
CA GLU A 135 39.59 39.84 12.19
C GLU A 135 38.18 39.40 12.60
N SER A 136 37.53 40.14 13.50
CA SER A 136 36.16 39.84 13.94
C SER A 136 35.16 39.93 12.78
N ILE A 137 35.28 40.95 11.92
CA ILE A 137 34.46 41.11 10.72
C ILE A 137 34.66 39.93 9.77
N ARG A 138 35.92 39.55 9.47
CA ARG A 138 36.21 38.41 8.58
C ARG A 138 35.67 37.10 9.12
N SER A 139 35.83 36.85 10.43
CA SER A 139 35.27 35.66 11.08
C SER A 139 33.74 35.63 10.97
N PHE A 140 33.09 36.78 11.16
CA PHE A 140 31.63 36.89 11.06
C PHE A 140 31.12 36.69 9.62
N GLU A 141 31.83 37.20 8.62
CA GLU A 141 31.53 36.93 7.21
C GLU A 141 31.59 35.42 6.90
N GLN A 142 32.61 34.73 7.43
CA GLN A 142 32.74 33.28 7.30
C GLN A 142 31.57 32.55 7.98
N ASP A 143 31.17 32.98 9.18
CA ASP A 143 30.04 32.41 9.91
C ASP A 143 28.71 32.60 9.17
N ILE A 144 28.46 33.76 8.57
CA ILE A 144 27.28 34.00 7.74
C ILE A 144 27.25 33.05 6.54
N ASN A 145 28.39 32.88 5.86
CA ASN A 145 28.49 31.96 4.74
C ASN A 145 28.20 30.51 5.17
N ASN A 146 28.68 30.10 6.34
CA ASN A 146 28.42 28.77 6.89
C ASN A 146 26.94 28.56 7.29
N LEU A 147 26.20 29.62 7.62
CA LEU A 147 24.77 29.52 7.95
C LEU A 147 23.89 29.13 6.76
N GLN A 148 24.35 29.36 5.52
CA GLN A 148 23.60 28.98 4.32
C GLN A 148 23.50 27.46 4.14
N HIS A 149 24.30 26.67 4.88
CA HIS A 149 24.45 25.23 4.66
C HIS A 149 24.12 24.40 5.92
N VAL A 150 22.90 24.54 6.45
CA VAL A 150 22.43 23.65 7.51
C VAL A 150 22.14 22.26 6.92
N HIS A 151 23.04 21.31 7.13
CA HIS A 151 22.90 19.93 6.67
C HIS A 151 22.04 19.08 7.62
N PHE A 152 21.22 18.20 7.04
CA PHE A 152 20.49 17.17 7.76
C PHE A 152 20.82 15.79 7.20
N ASN A 153 20.84 14.82 8.10
CA ASN A 153 20.79 13.42 7.73
C ASN A 153 19.35 12.94 7.88
N ILE A 154 18.70 12.64 6.75
CA ILE A 154 17.35 12.09 6.73
C ILE A 154 17.47 10.61 6.37
N ASN A 155 17.19 9.75 7.34
CA ASN A 155 17.15 8.31 7.09
C ASN A 155 15.84 7.94 6.39
N PRO A 156 15.86 6.94 5.48
CA PRO A 156 14.65 6.43 4.85
C PRO A 156 13.67 5.86 5.88
N LEU A 157 12.38 6.06 5.64
CA LEU A 157 11.33 5.33 6.35
C LEU A 157 11.30 3.88 5.83
N VAL A 158 11.38 2.91 6.73
CA VAL A 158 11.33 1.48 6.41
C VAL A 158 9.96 0.94 6.82
N ILE A 159 9.28 0.29 5.88
CA ILE A 159 8.01 -0.40 6.09
C ILE A 159 8.33 -1.89 6.14
N ASP A 160 7.91 -2.56 7.21
CA ASP A 160 8.12 -3.99 7.44
C ASP A 160 6.85 -4.76 7.00
N ASP A 161 7.03 -5.88 6.31
CA ASP A 161 5.92 -6.74 5.86
C ASP A 161 5.11 -7.32 7.04
N ASN A 162 5.70 -7.37 8.24
CA ASN A 162 5.03 -7.83 9.46
C ASN A 162 4.08 -6.78 10.07
N LEU A 163 3.95 -5.58 9.47
CA LEU A 163 3.05 -4.53 9.96
C LEU A 163 1.57 -4.90 9.80
N ILE A 164 1.24 -5.73 8.79
CA ILE A 164 -0.12 -6.20 8.53
C ILE A 164 -0.07 -7.71 8.31
N SER A 165 -0.75 -8.46 9.18
CA SER A 165 -0.91 -9.90 9.02
C SER A 165 -2.27 -10.21 8.41
N ILE A 166 -2.26 -10.82 7.23
CA ILE A 166 -3.49 -11.36 6.62
C ILE A 166 -3.59 -12.82 7.05
N PRO A 167 -4.64 -13.23 7.79
CA PRO A 167 -4.84 -14.62 8.15
C PRO A 167 -4.96 -15.46 6.88
N GLN A 168 -4.07 -16.44 6.69
CA GLN A 168 -4.25 -17.46 5.67
C GLN A 168 -5.08 -18.59 6.25
N GLU A 169 -6.06 -19.09 5.50
CA GLU A 169 -6.82 -20.27 5.89
C GLU A 169 -5.84 -21.43 6.08
N THR A 170 -5.76 -21.95 7.31
CA THR A 170 -5.06 -23.20 7.58
C THR A 170 -5.79 -24.27 6.81
N THR A 171 -5.21 -24.67 5.68
CA THR A 171 -5.71 -25.78 4.89
C THR A 171 -5.43 -27.06 5.68
N SER A 172 -6.28 -27.40 6.65
CA SER A 172 -6.32 -28.72 7.28
C SER A 172 -6.77 -29.75 6.26
N ARG A 173 -5.81 -30.21 5.45
CA ARG A 173 -5.91 -31.37 4.56
C ARG A 173 -5.47 -32.67 5.25
N ASP A 174 -5.66 -32.77 6.57
CA ASP A 174 -5.42 -34.00 7.35
C ASP A 174 -6.74 -34.70 7.73
N LEU A 175 -7.59 -34.98 6.73
CA LEU A 175 -8.74 -35.89 6.87
C LEU A 175 -8.66 -37.09 5.91
N LEU A 176 -7.45 -37.59 5.70
CA LEU A 176 -7.21 -38.94 5.17
C LEU A 176 -6.29 -39.70 6.15
N HIS A 177 -6.81 -39.98 7.34
CA HIS A 177 -6.34 -41.11 8.12
C HIS A 177 -7.37 -42.22 7.94
N GLU A 178 -7.14 -43.05 6.91
CA GLU A 178 -7.67 -44.40 6.91
C GLU A 178 -7.25 -45.09 8.23
N PRO A 179 -8.16 -45.79 8.92
CA PRO A 179 -7.76 -46.60 10.06
C PRO A 179 -6.91 -47.77 9.53
N PRO A 180 -5.73 -48.05 10.10
CA PRO A 180 -4.95 -49.20 9.67
C PRO A 180 -5.66 -50.47 10.15
N GLN A 181 -6.33 -51.15 9.24
CA GLN A 181 -6.78 -52.52 9.47
C GLN A 181 -5.72 -53.52 9.01
N HIS A 182 -5.48 -54.47 9.93
CA HIS A 182 -4.87 -55.79 9.78
C HIS A 182 -3.42 -55.96 10.22
N GLN A 183 -3.33 -56.45 11.45
CA GLN A 183 -2.25 -57.27 12.01
C GLN A 183 -2.00 -58.55 11.20
N THR A 184 -0.83 -59.14 11.51
CA THR A 184 -0.30 -60.49 11.22
C THR A 184 0.37 -60.63 9.84
N MET A 185 1.62 -61.07 9.69
CA MET A 185 2.36 -62.06 10.51
C MET A 185 3.82 -61.68 10.80
N GLN A 186 4.24 -62.17 11.97
CA GLN A 186 5.63 -62.34 12.40
C GLN A 186 6.50 -62.99 11.31
N SER A 187 7.71 -62.47 11.14
CA SER A 187 8.85 -63.33 10.86
C SER A 187 10.06 -62.84 11.64
N THR A 188 10.51 -63.71 12.52
CA THR A 188 11.67 -63.57 13.40
C THR A 188 12.95 -63.53 12.59
N SER A 189 13.78 -62.52 12.82
CA SER A 189 15.23 -62.77 12.95
C SER A 189 15.87 -61.68 13.80
N ASN A 190 16.38 -62.14 14.94
CA ASN A 190 17.24 -61.41 15.85
C ASN A 190 18.52 -60.96 15.13
N ILE A 191 18.99 -59.74 15.44
CA ILE A 191 20.38 -59.30 15.66
C ILE A 191 20.22 -57.89 16.25
N VAL A 192 20.19 -57.71 17.58
CA VAL A 192 21.34 -57.42 18.45
C VAL A 192 22.30 -56.40 17.84
N SER A 193 22.18 -55.13 18.23
CA SER A 193 23.25 -54.32 18.85
C SER A 193 22.82 -52.84 18.88
N ASN A 194 22.46 -52.29 20.04
CA ASN A 194 23.33 -51.73 21.07
C ASN A 194 23.66 -50.24 20.83
N ASN A 195 23.05 -49.41 21.67
CA ASN A 195 23.65 -48.34 22.45
C ASN A 195 24.28 -47.10 21.79
N ASP A 196 23.60 -45.99 22.11
CA ASP A 196 24.11 -44.88 22.93
C ASP A 196 25.05 -43.82 22.33
N ARG A 197 24.60 -42.59 22.60
CA ARG A 197 25.38 -41.39 22.93
C ARG A 197 26.12 -40.72 21.77
N HIS A 198 25.67 -39.51 21.41
CA HIS A 198 26.28 -38.26 21.89
C HIS A 198 25.52 -37.04 21.31
N LEU A 199 24.97 -36.22 22.21
CA LEU A 199 24.64 -34.79 22.00
C LEU A 199 25.96 -33.96 21.92
N PRO A 200 25.95 -32.62 21.71
CA PRO A 200 25.31 -31.79 20.68
C PRO A 200 26.31 -30.73 20.10
N ALA A 201 25.79 -29.78 19.31
CA ALA A 201 26.29 -28.40 19.09
C ALA A 201 27.18 -28.05 17.88
N ASN A 202 26.71 -27.01 17.17
CA ASN A 202 27.44 -25.98 16.43
C ASN A 202 28.33 -26.39 15.26
N GLN A 203 27.79 -26.22 14.04
CA GLN A 203 28.62 -25.76 12.94
C GLN A 203 27.88 -24.71 12.09
N LYS A 204 28.27 -23.45 12.32
CA LYS A 204 28.08 -22.33 11.41
C LYS A 204 28.49 -22.74 9.99
N ARG A 205 27.60 -22.56 9.02
CA ARG A 205 27.98 -22.28 7.63
C ARG A 205 27.21 -21.07 7.15
N ASN A 206 27.94 -19.98 6.93
CA ASN A 206 27.64 -19.05 5.86
C ASN A 206 27.56 -19.85 4.55
N PRO A 207 26.65 -19.46 3.65
CA PRO A 207 27.14 -19.05 2.35
C PRO A 207 26.54 -17.69 1.98
N SER A 208 27.43 -16.71 1.85
CA SER A 208 27.25 -15.57 0.97
C SER A 208 27.00 -16.05 -0.46
N PHE A 209 25.87 -15.69 -1.05
CA PHE A 209 25.73 -15.54 -2.50
C PHE A 209 25.07 -14.19 -2.80
N PRO A 210 25.55 -13.46 -3.83
CA PRO A 210 25.09 -12.11 -4.14
C PRO A 210 23.96 -12.19 -5.16
N ASP A 211 22.72 -12.01 -4.71
CA ASP A 211 21.62 -11.83 -5.66
C ASP A 211 21.38 -10.34 -5.91
N LYS A 212 21.93 -9.89 -7.05
CA LYS A 212 21.55 -8.67 -7.74
C LYS A 212 20.09 -8.81 -8.22
N PHE A 213 19.13 -8.59 -7.34
CA PHE A 213 17.78 -8.24 -7.78
C PHE A 213 17.62 -6.72 -7.81
N ASN A 214 17.58 -6.20 -9.03
CA ASN A 214 17.15 -4.85 -9.37
C ASN A 214 15.68 -4.66 -8.92
N SER A 215 15.44 -4.38 -7.65
CA SER A 215 14.18 -3.78 -7.22
C SER A 215 14.29 -2.27 -7.46
N LYS A 216 13.84 -1.82 -8.64
CA LYS A 216 13.55 -0.40 -8.89
C LYS A 216 12.50 0.03 -7.88
N SER A 217 12.93 0.69 -6.82
CA SER A 217 12.06 1.41 -5.90
C SER A 217 11.29 2.47 -6.69
N ILE A 218 9.98 2.28 -6.86
CA ILE A 218 9.07 3.31 -7.38
C ILE A 218 8.99 4.38 -6.30
N LYS A 219 9.76 5.46 -6.49
CA LYS A 219 9.77 6.61 -5.59
C LYS A 219 8.48 7.37 -5.82
N LEU A 220 7.59 7.37 -4.83
CA LEU A 220 6.38 8.20 -4.83
C LEU A 220 6.79 9.67 -5.04
N THR A 221 6.36 10.22 -6.17
CA THR A 221 6.63 11.59 -6.59
C THR A 221 5.59 12.52 -5.99
N ARG A 222 6.03 13.54 -5.23
CA ARG A 222 5.14 14.55 -4.64
C ARG A 222 4.88 15.65 -5.68
N TRP A 223 3.61 15.83 -6.04
CA TRP A 223 3.14 16.83 -6.98
C TRP A 223 2.53 18.02 -6.23
N GLU A 224 2.89 19.25 -6.62
CA GLU A 224 2.22 20.47 -6.18
C GLU A 224 1.20 20.89 -7.23
N ILE A 225 -0.03 21.17 -6.79
CA ILE A 225 -1.13 21.56 -7.66
C ILE A 225 -1.55 22.98 -7.28
N GLU A 226 -1.44 23.89 -8.24
CA GLU A 226 -1.87 25.30 -8.11
C GLU A 226 -2.99 25.56 -9.13
N GLU A 227 -4.10 26.15 -8.68
CA GLU A 227 -5.29 26.39 -9.51
C GLU A 227 -5.71 27.87 -9.43
N GLN A 228 -6.09 28.42 -10.59
CA GLN A 228 -6.81 29.69 -10.67
C GLN A 228 -8.10 29.54 -11.48
N GLY A 229 -9.25 29.57 -10.79
CA GLY A 229 -10.61 29.69 -11.34
C GLY A 229 -11.35 28.38 -11.65
N ASN A 230 -12.69 28.41 -11.64
CA ASN A 230 -13.59 27.24 -11.73
C ASN A 230 -13.70 26.60 -13.14
N GLY A 231 -12.60 26.20 -13.77
CA GLY A 231 -12.60 25.64 -15.14
C GLY A 231 -12.35 24.13 -15.22
N ILE A 232 -11.75 23.54 -14.19
CA ILE A 232 -11.30 22.15 -14.16
C ILE A 232 -11.98 21.46 -12.99
N THR A 233 -12.70 20.37 -13.27
CA THR A 233 -13.41 19.63 -12.21
C THR A 233 -12.46 18.70 -11.46
N ASP A 234 -12.80 18.35 -10.22
CA ASP A 234 -12.04 17.36 -9.44
C ASP A 234 -11.91 16.01 -10.17
N ALA A 235 -12.94 15.60 -10.91
CA ALA A 235 -12.89 14.39 -11.75
C ALA A 235 -11.84 14.49 -12.86
N MET A 236 -11.74 15.66 -13.52
CA MET A 236 -10.71 15.89 -14.53
C MET A 236 -9.31 15.86 -13.91
N ARG A 237 -9.14 16.43 -12.71
CA ARG A 237 -7.88 16.41 -11.97
C ARG A 237 -7.43 14.97 -11.67
N VAL A 238 -8.31 14.14 -11.12
CA VAL A 238 -8.00 12.75 -10.78
C VAL A 238 -7.58 11.96 -12.02
N ASN A 239 -8.30 12.14 -13.14
CA ASN A 239 -7.95 11.47 -14.39
C ASN A 239 -6.59 11.92 -14.94
N ILE A 240 -6.31 13.22 -14.94
CA ILE A 240 -5.01 13.75 -15.37
C ILE A 240 -3.87 13.20 -14.50
N LEU A 241 -4.04 13.15 -13.18
CA LEU A 241 -3.03 12.60 -12.27
C LEU A 241 -2.82 11.09 -12.51
N ASN A 242 -3.88 10.33 -12.75
CA ASN A 242 -3.79 8.92 -13.06
C ASN A 242 -3.07 8.68 -14.39
N MET A 243 -3.33 9.50 -15.42
CA MET A 243 -2.62 9.44 -16.69
C MET A 243 -1.13 9.73 -16.53
N ILE A 244 -0.78 10.77 -15.74
CA ILE A 244 0.61 11.12 -15.45
C ILE A 244 1.31 9.97 -14.70
N SER A 245 0.69 9.44 -13.65
CA SER A 245 1.26 8.33 -12.86
C SER A 245 1.49 7.10 -13.73
N THR A 246 0.46 6.65 -14.46
CA THR A 246 0.51 5.46 -15.30
C THR A 246 1.58 5.59 -16.39
N ALA A 247 1.67 6.75 -17.03
CA ALA A 247 2.63 6.95 -18.11
C ALA A 247 4.08 7.08 -17.60
N ILE A 248 4.29 7.64 -16.40
CA ILE A 248 5.61 7.64 -15.75
C ILE A 248 6.01 6.22 -15.37
N ASP A 249 5.10 5.42 -14.82
CA ASP A 249 5.38 4.04 -14.43
C ASP A 249 5.69 3.15 -15.64
N THR A 250 4.99 3.39 -16.75
CA THR A 250 5.11 2.57 -17.97
C THR A 250 6.28 2.99 -18.87
N HIS A 251 6.52 4.30 -19.03
CA HIS A 251 7.43 4.83 -20.05
C HIS A 251 8.59 5.66 -19.48
N GLY A 252 8.59 5.93 -18.17
CA GLY A 252 9.57 6.79 -17.52
C GLY A 252 9.43 8.27 -17.88
N ILE A 253 10.04 9.13 -17.05
CA ILE A 253 9.98 10.60 -17.20
C ILE A 253 10.55 11.10 -18.54
N SER A 254 11.42 10.34 -19.21
CA SER A 254 11.95 10.69 -20.54
C SER A 254 10.86 10.90 -21.61
N GLN A 255 9.65 10.38 -21.38
CA GLN A 255 8.52 10.54 -22.29
C GLN A 255 7.49 11.60 -21.87
N ILE A 256 7.83 12.52 -20.96
CA ILE A 256 6.89 13.52 -20.45
C ILE A 256 6.17 14.32 -21.55
N ARG A 257 6.81 14.55 -22.71
CA ARG A 257 6.15 15.19 -23.87
C ARG A 257 5.00 14.36 -24.47
N ASN A 258 5.13 13.04 -24.47
CA ASN A 258 4.05 12.15 -24.93
C ASN A 258 2.89 12.20 -23.93
N ILE A 259 3.19 12.25 -22.62
CA ILE A 259 2.19 12.39 -21.56
C ILE A 259 1.35 13.67 -21.76
N ALA A 260 1.97 14.82 -22.02
CA ALA A 260 1.22 16.04 -22.31
C ALA A 260 0.36 15.93 -23.58
N LYS A 261 0.86 15.25 -24.61
CA LYS A 261 0.09 15.03 -25.84
C LYS A 261 -1.14 14.16 -25.57
N ASP A 262 -0.99 13.11 -24.76
CA ASP A 262 -2.08 12.20 -24.40
C ASP A 262 -3.12 12.91 -23.53
N ILE A 263 -2.68 13.70 -22.54
CA ILE A 263 -3.56 14.54 -21.73
C ILE A 263 -4.32 15.54 -22.61
N LYS A 264 -3.63 16.20 -23.55
CA LYS A 264 -4.27 17.14 -24.48
C LYS A 264 -5.31 16.44 -25.35
N ASN A 265 -4.98 15.29 -25.93
CA ASN A 265 -5.91 14.52 -26.77
C ASN A 265 -7.14 14.12 -25.97
N TRP A 266 -6.95 13.56 -24.77
CA TRP A 266 -8.05 13.18 -23.89
C TRP A 266 -8.95 14.37 -23.51
N LEU A 267 -8.35 15.53 -23.20
CA LEU A 267 -9.09 16.75 -22.90
C LEU A 267 -9.89 17.26 -24.11
N ASP A 268 -9.28 17.27 -25.29
CA ASP A 268 -9.94 17.73 -26.52
C ASP A 268 -11.08 16.77 -26.94
N GLU A 269 -10.92 15.47 -26.75
CA GLU A 269 -11.93 14.44 -27.04
C GLU A 269 -13.10 14.47 -26.05
N THR A 270 -12.81 14.62 -24.76
CA THR A 270 -13.81 14.50 -23.68
C THR A 270 -14.50 15.83 -23.38
N HIS A 271 -13.82 16.96 -23.59
CA HIS A 271 -14.26 18.28 -23.14
C HIS A 271 -14.22 19.36 -24.25
N GLY A 272 -13.98 18.95 -25.50
CA GLY A 272 -13.99 19.81 -26.68
C GLY A 272 -12.64 20.47 -26.98
N LYS A 273 -12.40 20.75 -28.27
CA LYS A 273 -11.14 21.32 -28.78
C LYS A 273 -10.94 22.75 -28.30
N SER A 274 -10.07 22.93 -27.31
CA SER A 274 -9.74 24.23 -26.71
C SER A 274 -8.63 24.10 -25.65
N TRP A 275 -8.05 22.91 -25.43
CA TRP A 275 -7.10 22.74 -24.35
C TRP A 275 -5.67 22.90 -24.82
N ILE A 276 -4.90 23.69 -24.06
CA ILE A 276 -3.46 23.84 -24.23
C ILE A 276 -2.80 23.18 -23.03
N VAL A 277 -1.88 22.25 -23.32
CA VAL A 277 -1.06 21.56 -22.34
C VAL A 277 0.39 21.91 -22.66
N GLU A 278 1.02 22.68 -21.79
CA GLU A 278 2.43 23.06 -21.93
C GLU A 278 3.29 22.34 -20.89
N ILE A 279 4.54 22.01 -21.25
CA ILE A 279 5.53 21.44 -20.34
C ILE A 279 6.74 22.37 -20.30
N GLY A 280 7.17 22.68 -19.09
CA GLY A 280 8.37 23.47 -18.85
C GLY A 280 9.23 22.97 -17.70
N ASN A 281 10.44 23.53 -17.60
CA ASN A 281 11.29 23.32 -16.44
C ASN A 281 10.85 24.27 -15.30
N ALA A 282 10.57 23.70 -14.14
CA ALA A 282 9.99 24.35 -12.97
C ALA A 282 10.76 25.58 -12.46
N ARG A 283 12.07 25.70 -12.76
CA ARG A 283 12.88 26.81 -12.24
C ARG A 283 12.58 28.16 -12.87
N ASN A 284 12.03 28.21 -14.09
CA ASN A 284 11.85 29.47 -14.84
C ASN A 284 10.61 29.47 -15.76
N TYR A 285 9.65 28.57 -15.57
CA TYR A 285 8.55 28.45 -16.53
C TYR A 285 7.50 29.55 -16.36
N GLN A 286 7.49 30.51 -17.30
CA GLN A 286 6.37 31.40 -17.52
C GLN A 286 5.52 30.84 -18.68
N PRO A 287 4.20 30.65 -18.49
CA PRO A 287 3.35 30.12 -19.56
C PRO A 287 3.35 31.08 -20.75
N SER A 288 3.61 30.57 -21.95
CA SER A 288 3.73 31.37 -23.18
C SER A 288 2.43 32.10 -23.53
N HIS A 289 1.30 31.59 -23.01
CA HIS A 289 -0.05 32.05 -23.34
C HIS A 289 -0.88 32.46 -22.13
N ALA A 290 -0.28 32.56 -20.93
CA ALA A 290 -0.97 33.13 -19.79
C ALA A 290 -1.09 34.65 -19.96
N ARG A 291 -2.03 35.09 -20.80
CA ARG A 291 -2.57 36.43 -20.70
C ARG A 291 -3.16 36.57 -19.30
N PHE A 292 -2.80 37.64 -18.61
CA PHE A 292 -3.34 38.00 -17.29
C PHE A 292 -4.85 37.76 -17.26
N GLY A 293 -5.31 36.79 -16.46
CA GLY A 293 -6.73 36.42 -16.31
C GLY A 293 -7.17 35.06 -16.90
N SER A 294 -6.28 34.31 -17.54
CA SER A 294 -6.58 32.98 -18.08
C SER A 294 -6.68 31.92 -16.96
N LYS A 295 -7.68 31.03 -17.00
CA LYS A 295 -7.85 29.96 -16.00
C LYS A 295 -6.93 28.77 -16.31
N TYR A 296 -6.16 28.31 -15.32
CA TYR A 296 -5.20 27.21 -15.52
C TYR A 296 -5.07 26.29 -14.31
N LEU A 297 -4.67 25.05 -14.58
CA LEU A 297 -4.18 24.06 -13.62
C LEU A 297 -2.69 23.87 -13.86
N LYS A 298 -1.90 24.12 -12.83
CA LYS A 298 -0.46 23.88 -12.83
C LYS A 298 -0.17 22.67 -11.96
N ILE A 299 0.45 21.66 -12.56
CA ILE A 299 0.89 20.43 -11.91
C ILE A 299 2.42 20.43 -11.95
N GLN A 300 3.04 20.56 -10.78
CA GLN A 300 4.49 20.70 -10.66
C GLN A 300 5.11 19.49 -9.97
N GLU A 301 6.16 18.94 -10.58
CA GLU A 301 7.00 17.91 -10.00
C GLU A 301 8.23 18.54 -9.34
N ILE A 302 8.26 18.57 -8.01
CA ILE A 302 9.28 19.29 -7.25
C ILE A 302 10.67 18.65 -7.42
N ARG A 303 10.73 17.31 -7.53
CA ARG A 303 12.01 16.56 -7.51
C ARG A 303 12.74 16.61 -8.84
N LEU A 304 12.01 16.51 -9.95
CA LEU A 304 12.61 16.48 -11.29
C LEU A 304 12.59 17.83 -11.99
N GLY A 305 11.96 18.84 -11.36
CA GLY A 305 11.98 20.21 -11.83
C GLY A 305 11.18 20.39 -13.13
N TRP A 306 10.05 19.69 -13.25
CA TRP A 306 9.14 19.84 -14.40
C TRP A 306 7.80 20.40 -13.94
N THR A 307 7.16 21.16 -14.82
CA THR A 307 5.83 21.72 -14.61
C THR A 307 5.00 21.46 -15.85
N ILE A 308 3.82 20.86 -15.65
CA ILE A 308 2.78 20.73 -16.67
C ILE A 308 1.74 21.80 -16.37
N ILE A 309 1.43 22.64 -17.35
CA ILE A 309 0.38 23.66 -17.23
C ILE A 309 -0.72 23.34 -18.23
N ILE A 310 -1.95 23.28 -17.75
CA ILE A 310 -3.14 22.96 -18.52
C ILE A 310 -4.09 24.14 -18.43
N PHE A 311 -4.54 24.65 -19.56
CA PHE A 311 -5.55 25.72 -19.60
C PHE A 311 -6.49 25.56 -20.78
N LYS A 312 -7.67 26.17 -20.64
CA LYS A 312 -8.71 26.19 -21.66
C LYS A 312 -8.66 27.52 -22.40
N GLU A 313 -8.52 27.47 -23.72
CA GLU A 313 -8.52 28.60 -24.63
C GLU A 313 -9.94 29.15 -24.74
N THR A 314 -10.23 30.23 -24.01
CA THR A 314 -11.48 30.94 -24.18
C THR A 314 -11.47 31.60 -25.55
N ALA A 315 -12.38 31.19 -26.43
CA ALA A 315 -12.61 31.88 -27.70
C ALA A 315 -12.81 33.37 -27.43
N SER A 316 -11.87 34.19 -27.93
CA SER A 316 -11.96 35.64 -27.97
C SER A 316 -12.96 36.09 -29.02
#